data_AF-A0A1V9Y0B8-F1
#
_entry.id   AF-A0A1V9Y0B8-F1
#
_cell.length_a   1.000
_cell.length_b   1.000
_cell.length_c   1.000
_cell.angle_alpha   90.00
_cell.angle_beta   90.00
_cell.angle_gamma   90.00
#
_symmetry.space_group_name_H-M   'P 1'
#
loop_
_entity.id
_entity.type
_entity.pdbx_description
1 polymer ?
#
loop_
_entity_poly.entity_id
_entity_poly.type
_entity_poly.pdbx_seq_one_letter_code
_entity_poly.pdbx_strand_id
1 'polypeptide(L)'
;MVRLTQFFCAKAKSSGAQNNDFVFDYTSAFDFKSAHTFNTDKKHKTVFKYNDRDYIVDITDCEQEPWQSSVLRAIVTVLCYIVLVATFPITGWLCVKRVTSLERMAIFRLGKLMPVQGPGIVIVFPGVDNHRKIDLRPRTIEIEPRQILLGDGAVVELSCSLACQVVNSIQYVTRVRKIDATVRLLCQHCLSSVVGMAEQEDLERRKESLESSLLTKLNDTIIPWGLEVIR
;
A
#
# COMPACT_ATOMS: atom_id res chain seq x y z
N MET A 1 -5.76 1.23 19.42
CA MET A 1 -6.34 2.20 20.40
C MET A 1 -6.18 3.57 19.80
N VAL A 2 -7.12 3.91 18.94
CA VAL A 2 -7.13 5.14 18.17
C VAL A 2 -7.56 6.27 19.10
N ARG A 3 -6.64 7.19 19.37
CA ARG A 3 -6.90 8.32 20.26
C ARG A 3 -7.63 9.42 19.48
N LEU A 4 -8.90 9.18 19.16
CA LEU A 4 -9.83 10.22 18.68
C LEU A 4 -9.81 11.36 19.69
N THR A 5 -9.22 12.49 19.31
CA THR A 5 -9.11 13.67 20.16
C THR A 5 -10.03 14.76 19.62
N GLN A 6 -10.96 15.16 20.48
CA GLN A 6 -11.88 16.30 20.40
C GLN A 6 -12.94 16.27 19.27
N PHE A 7 -14.17 15.98 19.69
CA PHE A 7 -15.40 16.20 18.95
C PHE A 7 -15.83 17.65 19.15
N PHE A 8 -15.82 18.47 18.10
CA PHE A 8 -16.53 19.75 18.09
C PHE A 8 -17.84 19.57 17.31
N CYS A 9 -18.94 19.45 18.05
CA CYS A 9 -20.28 19.32 17.49
C CYS A 9 -20.88 20.71 17.26
N ALA A 10 -21.14 21.08 16.00
CA ALA A 10 -21.92 22.26 15.65
C ALA A 10 -23.26 21.81 15.05
N LYS A 11 -24.36 22.16 15.73
CA LYS A 11 -25.72 21.74 15.39
C LYS A 11 -26.32 22.68 14.34
N ALA A 12 -26.55 22.20 13.12
CA ALA A 12 -27.35 22.90 12.13
C ALA A 12 -28.76 22.28 12.06
N LYS A 13 -29.79 23.10 12.30
CA LYS A 13 -31.20 22.73 12.23
C LYS A 13 -31.73 23.02 10.83
N SER A 14 -32.16 22.00 10.09
CA SER A 14 -32.87 22.15 8.81
C SER A 14 -34.25 21.51 8.92
N SER A 15 -35.29 22.34 8.83
CA SER A 15 -36.71 21.95 8.84
C SER A 15 -37.10 21.27 7.53
N GLY A 16 -37.95 20.24 7.63
CA GLY A 16 -38.37 19.44 6.49
C GLY A 16 -39.41 20.08 5.57
N ALA A 17 -39.59 19.42 4.43
CA ALA A 17 -40.83 19.36 3.67
C ALA A 17 -40.85 18.04 2.88
N GLN A 18 -41.83 17.19 3.18
CA GLN A 18 -42.27 16.09 2.31
C GLN A 18 -42.93 16.69 1.06
N ASN A 19 -42.76 16.12 -0.13
CA ASN A 19 -43.77 15.23 -0.74
C ASN A 19 -43.46 14.85 -2.20
N ASN A 20 -44.00 13.68 -2.55
CA ASN A 20 -44.32 13.11 -3.87
C ASN A 20 -43.26 12.18 -4.50
N ASP A 21 -43.59 10.90 -4.34
CA ASP A 21 -43.04 9.72 -4.96
C ASP A 21 -42.91 9.86 -6.48
N PHE A 22 -41.66 9.89 -6.96
CA PHE A 22 -41.32 9.50 -8.32
C PHE A 22 -40.81 8.06 -8.27
N VAL A 23 -41.71 7.10 -8.48
CA VAL A 23 -41.34 5.70 -8.71
C VAL A 23 -40.75 5.62 -10.11
N PHE A 24 -39.42 5.60 -10.20
CA PHE A 24 -38.72 5.28 -11.43
C PHE A 24 -38.77 3.77 -11.66
N ASP A 25 -39.54 3.36 -12.66
CA ASP A 25 -39.64 1.97 -13.09
C ASP A 25 -38.46 1.65 -14.02
N TYR A 26 -37.40 1.04 -13.46
CA TYR A 26 -36.16 0.71 -14.18
C TYR A 26 -36.24 -0.59 -14.98
N THR A 27 -37.43 -1.19 -15.09
CA THR A 27 -37.65 -2.54 -15.60
C THR A 27 -37.44 -2.70 -17.12
N SER A 28 -37.23 -1.61 -17.88
CA SER A 28 -37.20 -1.68 -19.36
C SER A 28 -35.93 -1.16 -20.04
N ALA A 29 -34.99 -0.52 -19.33
CA ALA A 29 -33.78 0.03 -19.98
C ALA A 29 -32.73 -1.03 -20.34
N PHE A 30 -32.84 -2.24 -19.78
CA PHE A 30 -31.93 -3.36 -20.04
C PHE A 30 -32.70 -4.69 -20.11
N ASP A 31 -33.70 -4.80 -20.96
CA ASP A 31 -34.25 -6.12 -21.31
C ASP A 31 -33.28 -6.83 -22.28
N PHE A 32 -32.30 -7.54 -21.73
CA PHE A 32 -31.40 -8.42 -22.48
C PHE A 32 -32.03 -9.81 -22.70
N LYS A 33 -33.36 -9.89 -22.90
CA LYS A 33 -33.97 -11.15 -23.35
C LYS A 33 -33.61 -11.45 -24.80
N SER A 34 -32.79 -12.49 -24.92
CA SER A 34 -32.78 -13.50 -25.99
C SER A 34 -32.24 -13.13 -27.38
N ALA A 35 -30.96 -12.77 -27.48
CA ALA A 35 -30.24 -12.95 -28.75
C ALA A 35 -28.95 -13.79 -28.66
N HIS A 36 -28.45 -14.09 -27.47
CA HIS A 36 -27.21 -14.85 -27.32
C HIS A 36 -27.37 -16.02 -26.34
N THR A 37 -27.79 -17.17 -26.86
CA THR A 37 -27.55 -18.46 -26.20
C THR A 37 -26.04 -18.71 -26.24
N PHE A 38 -25.32 -18.27 -25.21
CA PHE A 38 -23.92 -18.65 -25.05
C PHE A 38 -23.87 -20.13 -24.71
N ASN A 39 -23.51 -20.93 -25.71
CA ASN A 39 -23.23 -22.35 -25.55
C ASN A 39 -21.99 -22.51 -24.64
N THR A 40 -22.23 -22.93 -23.39
CA THR A 40 -21.20 -23.12 -22.35
C THR A 40 -20.32 -24.36 -22.57
N ASP A 41 -20.51 -25.14 -23.64
CA ASP A 41 -19.71 -26.34 -23.90
C ASP A 41 -18.35 -26.07 -24.56
N LYS A 42 -18.09 -24.84 -25.00
CA LYS A 42 -16.76 -24.49 -25.52
C LYS A 42 -15.88 -24.00 -24.38
N LYS A 43 -15.04 -24.87 -23.83
CA LYS A 43 -13.91 -24.49 -22.96
C LYS A 43 -12.95 -23.58 -23.73
N HIS A 44 -13.18 -22.28 -23.69
CA HIS A 44 -12.19 -21.29 -24.10
C HIS A 44 -11.03 -21.38 -23.10
N LYS A 45 -9.83 -21.73 -23.56
CA LYS A 45 -8.61 -21.49 -22.77
C LYS A 45 -8.37 -19.99 -22.76
N THR A 46 -9.00 -19.27 -21.85
CA THR A 46 -8.58 -17.89 -21.57
C THR A 46 -7.17 -17.98 -20.99
N VAL A 47 -6.23 -17.31 -21.65
CA VAL A 47 -4.83 -17.21 -21.19
C VAL A 47 -4.76 -16.50 -19.84
N PHE A 48 -5.77 -15.69 -19.54
CA PHE A 48 -5.89 -14.96 -18.28
C PHE A 48 -6.88 -15.69 -17.36
N LYS A 49 -6.35 -16.47 -16.41
CA LYS A 49 -7.06 -16.82 -15.18
C LYS A 49 -6.75 -15.71 -14.17
N TYR A 50 -7.70 -14.83 -13.88
CA TYR A 50 -7.60 -13.96 -12.72
C TYR A 50 -8.03 -14.77 -11.50
N ASN A 51 -7.05 -15.40 -10.84
CA ASN A 51 -7.24 -15.95 -9.51
C ASN A 51 -7.23 -14.77 -8.53
N ASP A 52 -8.30 -14.59 -7.77
CA ASP A 52 -8.60 -13.35 -7.03
C ASP A 52 -7.73 -13.12 -5.77
N ARG A 53 -6.62 -13.87 -5.57
CA ARG A 53 -5.83 -13.82 -4.32
C ARG A 53 -4.30 -14.00 -4.40
N ASP A 54 -3.68 -14.03 -5.57
CA ASP A 54 -2.21 -14.15 -5.65
C ASP A 54 -1.55 -12.87 -6.16
N TYR A 55 -1.39 -11.89 -5.27
CA TYR A 55 -0.48 -10.76 -5.51
C TYR A 55 0.85 -10.92 -4.76
N ILE A 56 1.26 -12.12 -4.40
CA ILE A 56 2.66 -12.35 -4.07
C ILE A 56 3.41 -12.29 -5.39
N VAL A 57 3.92 -11.10 -5.72
CA VAL A 57 4.90 -10.96 -6.80
C VAL A 57 6.14 -11.69 -6.32
N ASP A 58 6.24 -12.97 -6.68
CA ASP A 58 7.49 -13.69 -6.63
C ASP A 58 8.44 -12.99 -7.60
N ILE A 59 9.46 -12.34 -7.04
CA ILE A 59 10.47 -11.60 -7.81
C ILE A 59 11.27 -12.52 -8.73
N THR A 60 11.12 -13.83 -8.54
CA THR A 60 11.59 -14.89 -9.41
C THR A 60 10.86 -14.98 -10.76
N ASP A 61 9.70 -14.35 -10.95
CA ASP A 61 8.94 -14.41 -12.22
C ASP A 61 9.31 -13.32 -13.25
N CYS A 62 10.37 -12.54 -13.01
CA CYS A 62 11.06 -11.82 -14.09
C CYS A 62 12.12 -12.69 -14.77
N GLU A 63 11.77 -13.94 -15.07
CA GLU A 63 12.64 -14.89 -15.77
C GLU A 63 12.20 -15.06 -17.23
N GLN A 64 12.50 -14.06 -18.07
CA GLN A 64 13.16 -14.27 -19.37
C GLN A 64 13.51 -12.94 -20.04
N GLU A 65 14.80 -12.63 -20.03
CA GLU A 65 15.38 -11.49 -20.75
C GLU A 65 15.93 -11.96 -22.11
N PRO A 66 15.75 -11.20 -23.21
CA PRO A 66 16.43 -11.48 -24.46
C PRO A 66 17.96 -11.33 -24.30
N TRP A 67 18.76 -12.11 -25.05
CA TRP A 67 20.23 -12.17 -24.94
C TRP A 67 20.93 -10.80 -24.91
N GLN A 68 20.37 -9.77 -25.56
CA GLN A 68 20.97 -8.43 -25.68
C GLN A 68 21.06 -7.66 -24.36
N SER A 69 20.09 -7.78 -23.45
CA SER A 69 20.14 -7.04 -22.17
C SER A 69 21.15 -7.66 -21.21
N SER A 70 21.39 -8.96 -21.29
CA SER A 70 22.42 -9.65 -20.51
C SER A 70 23.84 -9.26 -20.93
N VAL A 71 24.13 -9.16 -22.23
CA VAL A 71 25.46 -8.70 -22.69
C VAL A 71 25.72 -7.23 -22.36
N LEU A 72 24.73 -6.34 -22.51
CA LEU A 72 24.86 -4.94 -22.12
C LEU A 72 25.16 -4.81 -20.61
N ARG A 73 24.42 -5.54 -19.77
CA ARG A 73 24.64 -5.57 -18.31
C ARG A 73 26.04 -6.07 -17.97
N ALA A 74 26.51 -7.13 -18.64
CA ALA A 74 27.85 -7.65 -18.44
C ALA A 74 28.92 -6.61 -18.79
N ILE A 75 28.80 -5.95 -19.95
CA ILE A 75 29.74 -4.90 -20.39
C ILE A 75 29.79 -3.74 -19.40
N VAL A 76 28.63 -3.23 -18.96
CA VAL A 76 28.56 -2.14 -17.97
C VAL A 76 29.17 -2.55 -16.63
N THR A 77 28.93 -3.78 -16.20
CA THR A 77 29.49 -4.31 -14.95
C THR A 77 31.02 -4.44 -15.04
N VAL A 78 31.54 -4.91 -16.17
CA VAL A 78 32.99 -5.04 -16.41
C VAL A 78 33.66 -3.66 -16.47
N LEU A 79 33.06 -2.69 -17.17
CA LEU A 79 33.58 -1.31 -17.23
C LEU A 79 33.62 -0.67 -15.84
N CYS A 80 32.57 -0.87 -15.03
CA CYS A 80 32.55 -0.42 -13.63
C CYS A 80 33.67 -1.05 -12.80
N TYR A 81 33.96 -2.34 -13.01
CA TYR A 81 35.06 -3.03 -12.33
C TYR A 81 36.42 -2.46 -12.72
N ILE A 82 36.62 -2.14 -14.00
CA ILE A 82 37.86 -1.52 -14.51
C ILE A 82 38.08 -0.14 -13.87
N VAL A 83 37.04 0.69 -13.81
CA VAL A 83 37.11 2.01 -13.15
C VAL A 83 37.39 1.88 -11.64
N LEU A 84 36.85 0.85 -11.00
CA LEU A 84 37.07 0.59 -9.58
C LEU A 84 38.51 0.17 -9.27
N VAL A 85 39.11 -0.64 -10.13
CA VAL A 85 40.53 -1.03 -10.04
C VAL A 85 41.44 0.18 -10.31
N ALA A 86 41.08 1.06 -11.25
CA ALA A 86 41.86 2.25 -11.57
C ALA A 86 41.89 3.30 -10.43
N THR A 87 40.90 3.29 -9.53
CA THR A 87 40.72 4.29 -8.45
C THR A 87 41.02 3.74 -7.05
N PHE A 88 41.74 2.62 -6.99
CA PHE A 88 42.04 1.80 -5.82
C PHE A 88 43.10 2.46 -4.91
N PRO A 89 42.70 3.44 -4.09
CA PRO A 89 42.25 3.13 -2.72
C PRO A 89 40.97 3.86 -2.26
N ILE A 90 40.46 4.82 -3.04
CA ILE A 90 39.36 5.70 -2.63
C ILE A 90 38.02 4.97 -2.67
N THR A 91 37.83 4.08 -3.64
CA THR A 91 36.58 3.32 -3.84
C THR A 91 36.36 2.26 -2.78
N GLY A 92 37.42 1.60 -2.30
CA GLY A 92 37.31 0.56 -1.27
C GLY A 92 36.67 1.05 0.03
N TRP A 93 37.00 2.27 0.46
CA TRP A 93 36.38 2.87 1.66
C TRP A 93 34.91 3.25 1.43
N LEU A 94 34.56 3.67 0.22
CA LEU A 94 33.22 4.17 -0.11
C LEU A 94 32.20 3.04 -0.32
N CYS A 95 32.66 1.85 -0.73
CA CYS A 95 31.80 0.71 -0.99
C CYS A 95 31.30 0.00 0.28
N VAL A 96 32.00 0.15 1.41
CA VAL A 96 31.71 -0.58 2.65
C VAL A 96 30.64 0.17 3.45
N LYS A 97 29.41 -0.34 3.45
CA LYS A 97 28.31 0.22 4.25
C LYS A 97 27.92 -0.73 5.37
N ARG A 98 27.81 -0.21 6.60
CA ARG A 98 27.29 -0.99 7.74
C ARG A 98 25.77 -0.89 7.82
N VAL A 99 25.13 -2.03 8.03
CA VAL A 99 23.70 -2.21 8.26
C VAL A 99 23.51 -2.79 9.67
N THR A 100 22.63 -2.18 10.46
CA THR A 100 22.33 -2.64 11.83
C THR A 100 21.33 -3.81 11.84
N SER A 101 21.17 -4.50 12.98
CA SER A 101 20.31 -5.69 13.14
C SER A 101 18.83 -5.46 12.78
N LEU A 102 18.32 -4.25 13.01
CA LEU A 102 16.92 -3.86 12.75
C LEU A 102 16.73 -3.10 11.44
N GLU A 103 17.82 -2.91 10.69
CA GLU A 103 17.79 -2.34 9.36
C GLU A 103 17.90 -3.46 8.32
N ARG A 104 17.17 -3.28 7.23
CA ARG A 104 17.32 -4.09 6.02
C ARG A 104 17.74 -3.20 4.87
N MET A 105 18.56 -3.73 3.98
CA MET A 105 19.06 -2.99 2.83
C MET A 105 18.57 -3.63 1.54
N ALA A 106 17.73 -2.90 0.81
CA ALA A 106 17.33 -3.25 -0.56
C ALA A 106 18.31 -2.62 -1.53
N ILE A 107 18.93 -3.44 -2.38
CA ILE A 107 19.88 -3.00 -3.41
C ILE A 107 19.25 -3.22 -4.77
N PHE A 108 19.23 -2.17 -5.57
CA PHE A 108 18.79 -2.17 -6.96
C PHE A 108 20.00 -2.01 -7.85
N ARG A 109 20.36 -3.07 -8.58
CA ARG A 109 21.45 -3.06 -9.56
C ARG A 109 20.85 -2.92 -10.94
N LEU A 110 21.09 -1.79 -11.62
CA LEU A 110 20.60 -1.53 -12.98
C LEU A 110 19.08 -1.79 -13.13
N GLY A 111 18.30 -1.42 -12.11
CA GLY A 111 16.85 -1.62 -12.09
C GLY A 111 16.37 -3.01 -11.64
N LYS A 112 17.28 -3.97 -11.39
CA LYS A 112 16.93 -5.28 -10.82
C LYS A 112 17.06 -5.27 -9.30
N LEU A 113 16.05 -5.81 -8.63
CA LEU A 113 16.08 -5.99 -7.19
C LEU A 113 16.92 -7.22 -6.84
N MET A 114 17.99 -7.00 -6.08
CA MET A 114 18.74 -8.08 -5.45
C MET A 114 18.00 -8.55 -4.19
N PRO A 115 18.21 -9.81 -3.75
CA PRO A 115 17.68 -10.26 -2.46
C PRO A 115 18.13 -9.31 -1.35
N VAL A 116 17.19 -8.99 -0.46
CA VAL A 116 17.43 -8.04 0.63
C VAL A 116 18.54 -8.57 1.51
N GLN A 117 19.53 -7.71 1.72
CA GLN A 117 20.68 -8.04 2.56
C GLN A 117 20.29 -7.87 4.03
N GLY A 118 20.62 -8.89 4.81
CA GLY A 118 20.47 -8.88 6.26
C GLY A 118 21.50 -7.97 6.95
N PRO A 119 21.52 -7.98 8.29
CA PRO A 119 22.44 -7.14 9.04
C PRO A 119 23.89 -7.55 8.83
N GLY A 120 24.79 -6.57 8.75
CA GLY A 120 26.20 -6.82 8.48
C GLY A 120 26.86 -5.75 7.62
N ILE A 121 28.00 -6.14 7.04
CA ILE A 121 28.73 -5.31 6.09
C ILE A 121 28.21 -5.62 4.70
N VAL A 122 27.64 -4.61 4.04
CA VAL A 122 27.11 -4.71 2.69
C VAL A 122 27.99 -3.88 1.77
N ILE A 123 28.46 -4.51 0.69
CA ILE A 123 29.27 -3.86 -0.33
C ILE A 123 28.31 -3.28 -1.38
N VAL A 124 28.35 -1.96 -1.55
CA VAL A 124 27.53 -1.25 -2.53
C VAL A 124 28.43 -0.52 -3.51
N PHE A 125 28.22 -0.73 -4.81
CA PHE A 125 29.05 -0.10 -5.82
C PHE A 125 28.55 1.31 -6.16
N PRO A 126 29.38 2.36 -5.96
CA PRO A 126 29.02 3.73 -6.31
C PRO A 126 28.85 3.86 -7.83
N GLY A 127 27.67 4.31 -8.28
CA GLY A 127 27.36 4.60 -9.69
C GLY A 127 26.41 3.59 -10.35
N VAL A 128 26.44 2.32 -9.95
CA VAL A 128 25.59 1.26 -10.54
C VAL A 128 24.48 0.80 -9.58
N ASP A 129 24.78 0.79 -8.28
CA ASP A 129 23.89 0.27 -7.26
C ASP A 129 23.12 1.41 -6.58
N ASN A 130 21.79 1.36 -6.65
CA ASN A 130 20.90 2.18 -5.84
C ASN A 130 20.53 1.40 -4.58
N HIS A 131 20.80 1.97 -3.41
CA HIS A 131 20.46 1.31 -2.15
C HIS A 131 19.40 2.09 -1.38
N ARG A 132 18.48 1.36 -0.74
CA ARG A 132 17.55 1.91 0.24
C ARG A 132 17.67 1.16 1.55
N LYS A 133 17.90 1.91 2.62
CA LYS A 133 17.82 1.42 3.99
C LYS A 133 16.36 1.45 4.44
N ILE A 134 15.90 0.37 5.05
CA ILE A 134 14.55 0.20 5.55
C ILE A 134 14.66 -0.13 7.03
N ASP A 135 13.99 0.64 7.87
CA ASP A 135 13.89 0.34 9.29
C ASP A 135 12.71 -0.61 9.51
N LEU A 136 12.95 -1.70 10.25
CA LEU A 136 11.92 -2.66 10.65
C LEU A 136 11.20 -2.24 11.94
N ARG A 137 11.62 -1.15 12.58
CA ARG A 137 10.98 -0.68 13.80
C ARG A 137 9.57 -0.16 13.56
N PRO A 138 8.65 -0.35 14.52
CA PRO A 138 7.35 0.29 14.50
C PRO A 138 7.50 1.81 14.40
N ARG A 139 6.75 2.40 13.48
CA ARG A 139 6.69 3.85 13.29
C ARG A 139 5.26 4.32 13.33
N THR A 140 5.05 5.46 13.96
CA THR A 140 3.74 6.09 14.05
C THR A 140 3.55 7.02 12.87
N ILE A 141 2.45 6.84 12.15
CA ILE A 141 2.02 7.73 11.08
C ILE A 141 0.83 8.52 11.61
N GLU A 142 1.02 9.82 11.73
CA GLU A 142 -0.06 10.76 12.05
C GLU A 142 -0.84 11.12 10.79
N ILE A 143 -2.16 11.24 10.97
CA ILE A 143 -3.12 11.53 9.91
C ILE A 143 -3.76 12.87 10.19
N GLU A 144 -3.89 13.66 9.13
CA GLU A 144 -4.47 15.00 9.22
C GLU A 144 -5.96 14.93 9.60
N PRO A 145 -6.43 15.82 10.48
CA PRO A 145 -7.83 15.85 10.90
C PRO A 145 -8.75 16.21 9.72
N ARG A 146 -9.91 15.57 9.66
CA ARG A 146 -10.92 15.84 8.63
C ARG A 146 -12.32 15.88 9.23
N GLN A 147 -13.12 16.84 8.76
CA GLN A 147 -14.54 16.93 9.08
C GLN A 147 -15.34 15.93 8.24
N ILE A 148 -16.14 15.11 8.90
CA ILE A 148 -16.96 14.04 8.32
C ILE A 148 -18.41 14.24 8.78
N LEU A 149 -19.35 14.04 7.86
CA LEU A 149 -20.77 14.01 8.15
C LEU A 149 -21.17 12.57 8.53
N LEU A 150 -21.84 12.41 9.66
CA LEU A 150 -22.38 11.14 10.13
C LEU A 150 -23.75 10.84 9.49
N GLY A 151 -24.25 9.62 9.69
CA GLY A 151 -25.56 9.20 9.17
C GLY A 151 -26.75 9.97 9.74
N ASP A 152 -26.60 10.58 10.91
CA ASP A 152 -27.58 11.44 11.60
C ASP A 152 -27.48 12.93 11.18
N GLY A 153 -26.54 13.27 10.30
CA GLY A 153 -26.27 14.65 9.88
C GLY A 153 -25.43 15.45 10.87
N ALA A 154 -24.90 14.84 11.93
CA ALA A 154 -23.92 15.48 12.80
C ALA A 154 -22.57 15.64 12.07
N VAL A 155 -21.90 16.78 12.29
CA VAL A 155 -20.55 17.02 11.78
C VAL A 155 -19.56 16.76 12.90
N VAL A 156 -18.57 15.89 12.62
CA VAL A 156 -17.51 15.55 13.57
C VAL A 156 -16.16 15.70 12.89
N GLU A 157 -15.20 16.31 13.59
CA GLU A 157 -13.80 16.33 13.20
C GLU A 157 -13.06 15.19 13.89
N LEU A 158 -12.37 14.35 13.12
CA LEU A 158 -11.64 13.21 13.66
C LEU A 158 -10.18 13.24 13.21
N SER A 159 -9.28 13.03 14.17
CA SER A 159 -7.86 12.74 13.95
C SER A 159 -7.53 11.33 14.42
N CYS A 160 -6.55 10.71 13.77
CA CYS A 160 -6.01 9.43 14.22
C CYS A 160 -4.50 9.31 13.96
N SER A 161 -3.88 8.40 14.70
CA SER A 161 -2.49 8.00 14.53
C SER A 161 -2.44 6.48 14.51
N LEU A 162 -1.71 5.91 13.57
CA LEU A 162 -1.56 4.46 13.45
C LEU A 162 -0.09 4.05 13.60
N ALA A 163 0.16 2.95 14.30
CA ALA A 163 1.48 2.37 14.42
C ALA A 163 1.64 1.25 13.40
N CYS A 164 2.53 1.45 12.42
CA CYS A 164 2.85 0.43 11.40
C CYS A 164 4.26 -0.13 11.60
N GLN A 165 4.42 -1.40 11.31
CA GLN A 165 5.71 -2.07 11.23
C GLN A 165 5.89 -2.71 9.86
N VAL A 166 7.13 -2.70 9.36
CA VAL A 166 7.49 -3.42 8.12
C VAL A 166 7.76 -4.88 8.46
N VAL A 167 6.95 -5.78 7.91
CA VAL A 167 7.13 -7.24 8.04
C VAL A 167 7.96 -7.77 6.88
N ASN A 168 7.66 -7.32 5.67
CA ASN A 168 8.35 -7.74 4.46
C ASN A 168 9.00 -6.54 3.75
N SER A 169 10.32 -6.43 3.93
CA SER A 169 11.14 -5.36 3.34
C SER A 169 11.17 -5.37 1.81
N ILE A 170 10.96 -6.53 1.18
CA ILE A 170 10.98 -6.65 -0.27
C ILE A 170 9.72 -6.02 -0.87
N GLN A 171 8.55 -6.47 -0.40
CA GLN A 171 7.25 -5.95 -0.85
C GLN A 171 7.09 -4.46 -0.56
N TYR A 172 7.62 -4.02 0.58
CA TYR A 172 7.62 -2.63 1.02
C TYR A 172 8.26 -1.67 0.01
N VAL A 173 9.38 -2.04 -0.62
CA VAL A 173 10.06 -1.14 -1.57
C VAL A 173 9.54 -1.29 -2.99
N THR A 174 9.04 -2.48 -3.37
CA THR A 174 8.63 -2.74 -4.75
C THR A 174 7.22 -2.23 -5.05
N ARG A 175 6.28 -2.33 -4.10
CA ARG A 175 4.87 -2.09 -4.38
C ARG A 175 4.48 -0.61 -4.38
N VAL A 176 5.00 0.16 -3.43
CA VAL A 176 4.61 1.57 -3.25
C VAL A 176 5.84 2.45 -3.03
N ARG A 177 5.99 3.48 -3.88
CA ARG A 177 7.15 4.40 -3.82
C ARG A 177 7.16 5.28 -2.57
N LYS A 178 5.99 5.83 -2.19
CA LYS A 178 5.80 6.75 -1.06
C LYS A 178 4.74 6.20 -0.11
N ILE A 179 5.10 5.15 0.61
CA ILE A 179 4.17 4.40 1.44
C ILE A 179 3.51 5.26 2.53
N ASP A 180 4.23 6.19 3.16
CA ASP A 180 3.66 6.98 4.28
C ASP A 180 2.54 7.90 3.79
N ALA A 181 2.69 8.50 2.61
CA ALA A 181 1.65 9.32 2.00
C ALA A 181 0.44 8.47 1.58
N THR A 182 0.69 7.30 0.99
CA THR A 182 -0.37 6.38 0.56
C THR A 182 -1.16 5.84 1.76
N VAL A 183 -0.49 5.44 2.84
CA VAL A 183 -1.15 4.94 4.06
C VAL A 183 -1.97 6.05 4.73
N ARG A 184 -1.48 7.30 4.76
CA ARG A 184 -2.27 8.44 5.27
C ARG A 184 -3.57 8.62 4.49
N LEU A 185 -3.50 8.64 3.17
CA LEU A 185 -4.67 8.79 2.30
C LEU A 185 -5.64 7.62 2.44
N LEU A 186 -5.11 6.40 2.47
CA LEU A 186 -5.91 5.18 2.69
C LEU A 186 -6.63 5.26 4.03
N CYS A 187 -5.93 5.66 5.10
CA CYS A 187 -6.54 5.77 6.42
C CYS A 187 -7.62 6.85 6.46
N GLN A 188 -7.40 8.02 5.84
CA GLN A 188 -8.45 9.04 5.72
C GLN A 188 -9.69 8.52 5.00
N HIS A 189 -9.51 7.74 3.93
CA HIS A 189 -10.63 7.14 3.20
C HIS A 189 -11.37 6.10 4.04
N CYS A 190 -10.66 5.17 4.68
CA CYS A 190 -11.24 4.16 5.56
C CYS A 190 -11.95 4.78 6.76
N LEU A 191 -11.37 5.82 7.37
CA LEU A 191 -11.95 6.56 8.48
C LEU A 191 -13.28 7.19 8.07
N SER A 192 -13.30 7.91 6.94
CA SER A 192 -14.53 8.52 6.42
C SER A 192 -15.59 7.49 6.08
N SER A 193 -15.21 6.32 5.55
CA SER A 193 -16.15 5.25 5.22
C SER A 193 -16.76 4.59 6.46
N VAL A 194 -15.97 4.33 7.50
CA VAL A 194 -16.47 3.70 8.73
C VAL A 194 -17.30 4.68 9.56
N VAL A 195 -16.85 5.92 9.70
CA VAL A 195 -17.51 6.94 10.51
C VAL A 195 -18.77 7.46 9.82
N GLY A 196 -18.76 7.63 8.50
CA GLY A 196 -19.94 8.13 7.77
C GLY A 196 -21.15 7.20 7.83
N MET A 197 -20.94 5.91 8.14
CA MET A 197 -22.03 4.93 8.33
C MET A 197 -22.51 4.83 9.79
N ALA A 198 -21.82 5.47 10.74
CA ALA A 198 -22.12 5.42 12.16
C ALA A 198 -22.88 6.69 12.62
N GLU A 199 -23.66 6.53 13.69
CA GLU A 199 -24.36 7.63 14.38
C GLU A 199 -23.51 8.15 15.56
N GLN A 200 -23.76 9.37 16.04
CA GLN A 200 -22.99 9.96 17.13
C GLN A 200 -23.01 9.09 18.40
N GLU A 201 -24.16 8.52 18.76
CA GLU A 201 -24.28 7.64 19.93
C GLU A 201 -23.39 6.39 19.83
N ASP A 202 -23.19 5.89 18.61
CA ASP A 202 -22.35 4.72 18.35
C ASP A 202 -20.87 5.03 18.47
N LEU A 203 -20.44 6.24 18.09
CA LEU A 203 -19.06 6.68 18.31
C LEU A 203 -18.72 6.77 19.80
N GLU A 204 -19.68 7.19 20.63
CA GLU A 204 -19.50 7.30 22.08
C GLU A 204 -19.58 5.93 22.78
N ARG A 205 -20.58 5.10 22.45
CA ARG A 205 -20.82 3.81 23.13
C ARG A 205 -20.00 2.65 22.56
N ARG A 206 -19.75 2.62 21.25
CA ARG A 206 -19.17 1.47 20.52
C ARG A 206 -17.82 1.78 19.86
N LYS A 207 -17.04 2.67 20.48
CA LYS A 207 -15.70 3.06 20.00
C LYS A 207 -14.80 1.86 19.68
N GLU A 208 -14.74 0.85 20.54
CA GLU A 208 -13.87 -0.32 20.35
C GLU A 208 -14.27 -1.15 19.11
N SER A 209 -15.57 -1.27 18.83
CA SER A 209 -16.08 -1.96 17.64
C SER A 209 -15.76 -1.19 16.34
N LEU A 210 -15.77 0.14 16.39
CA LEU A 210 -15.39 0.97 15.24
C LEU A 210 -13.88 0.89 14.98
N GLU A 211 -13.08 0.90 16.04
CA GLU A 211 -11.63 0.72 15.93
C GLU A 211 -11.28 -0.64 15.32
N SER A 212 -11.88 -1.73 15.77
CA SER A 212 -11.62 -3.06 15.21
C SER A 212 -12.05 -3.16 13.74
N SER A 213 -13.21 -2.61 13.39
CA SER A 213 -13.70 -2.57 12.01
C SER A 213 -12.77 -1.78 11.09
N LEU A 214 -12.26 -0.64 11.56
CA LEU A 214 -11.31 0.20 10.84
C LEU A 214 -9.95 -0.51 10.66
N LEU A 215 -9.45 -1.17 11.71
CA LEU A 215 -8.21 -1.94 11.65
C LEU A 215 -8.30 -3.09 10.66
N THR A 216 -9.39 -3.85 10.64
CA THR A 216 -9.61 -4.94 9.68
C THR A 216 -9.58 -4.43 8.24
N LYS A 217 -10.37 -3.38 7.92
CA LYS A 217 -10.40 -2.79 6.57
C LYS A 217 -9.03 -2.27 6.13
N LEU A 218 -8.27 -1.66 7.04
CA LEU A 218 -6.92 -1.18 6.75
C LEU A 218 -5.95 -2.32 6.51
N ASN A 219 -5.95 -3.32 7.38
CA ASN A 219 -4.99 -4.43 7.33
C ASN A 219 -5.15 -5.24 6.04
N ASP A 220 -6.38 -5.46 5.57
CA ASP A 220 -6.68 -6.13 4.30
C ASP A 220 -5.97 -5.47 3.10
N THR A 221 -5.80 -4.14 3.13
CA THR A 221 -5.14 -3.38 2.07
C THR A 221 -3.64 -3.19 2.30
N ILE A 222 -3.16 -3.27 3.55
CA ILE A 222 -1.79 -2.92 3.93
C ILE A 222 -0.87 -4.16 3.95
N ILE A 223 -1.37 -5.34 4.32
CA ILE A 223 -0.62 -6.61 4.26
C ILE A 223 0.07 -6.84 2.91
N PRO A 224 -0.60 -6.66 1.74
CA PRO A 224 0.08 -6.76 0.46
C PRO A 224 1.35 -5.91 0.39
N TRP A 225 1.32 -4.70 0.93
CA TRP A 225 2.44 -3.77 0.88
C TRP A 225 3.62 -4.15 1.78
N GLY A 226 3.56 -5.28 2.49
CA GLY A 226 4.61 -5.74 3.39
C GLY A 226 4.63 -4.98 4.73
N LEU A 227 3.52 -4.37 5.09
CA LEU A 227 3.29 -3.64 6.33
C LEU A 227 2.26 -4.37 7.19
N GLU A 228 2.38 -4.21 8.50
CA GLU A 228 1.41 -4.66 9.49
C GLU A 228 1.06 -3.49 10.42
N VAL A 229 -0.21 -3.37 10.77
CA VAL A 229 -0.70 -2.35 11.71
C VAL A 229 -0.75 -2.96 13.11
N ILE A 230 -0.05 -2.36 14.06
CA ILE A 230 0.05 -2.83 15.45
C ILE A 230 -1.03 -2.20 16.33
N ARG A 231 -1.31 -0.90 16.18
CA ARG A 231 -2.17 -0.16 17.12
C ARG A 231 -2.83 1.08 16.55
#